data_AF-A0A2V9TJM8-F1
#
_entry.id   AF-A0A2V9TJM8-F1
#
_cell.length_a   1.000
_cell.length_b   1.000
_cell.length_c   1.000
_cell.angle_alpha   90.00
_cell.angle_beta   90.00
_cell.angle_gamma   90.00
#
_symmetry.space_group_name_H-M   'P 1'
#
loop_
_entity.id
_entity.type
_entity.pdbx_description
1 polymer ?
#
loop_
_entity_poly.entity_id
_entity_poly.type
_entity_poly.pdbx_seq_one_letter_code
_entity_poly.pdbx_strand_id
1 'polypeptide(L)'
;MVIVRKRVAGLSEIALARFVTRAGRAARLRGAVNVLLTSNSELRALNSRFRGKDRPTDVLSFPPLFGVGNAFAGDVAISAEMAAHNARLLGHSPAEEIKILALHGMLHLAGYDHERDHGEMAHTEERLRKALHLPVGLIDRSRQPEVAGAGRKARSPVTTMQRKSARKRVAPPLSSSHKFSIARAAGKGRVTQVR
;
A
#
# COMPACT_ATOMS: atom_id res chain seq x y z
N MET A 1 -12.67 -6.40 6.48
CA MET A 1 -12.87 -5.30 7.47
C MET A 1 -12.13 -4.06 6.99
N VAL A 2 -12.60 -2.85 7.28
CA VAL A 2 -11.86 -1.62 6.96
C VAL A 2 -11.48 -0.93 8.27
N ILE A 3 -10.24 -0.47 8.39
CA ILE A 3 -9.76 0.31 9.52
C ILE A 3 -9.20 1.62 8.99
N VAL A 4 -9.76 2.74 9.45
CA VAL A 4 -9.33 4.08 9.04
C VAL A 4 -8.62 4.77 10.20
N ARG A 5 -7.28 4.79 10.17
CA ARG A 5 -6.45 5.56 11.12
C ARG A 5 -6.19 6.98 10.62
N LYS A 6 -6.12 7.16 9.31
CA LYS A 6 -5.99 8.47 8.66
C LYS A 6 -7.18 8.69 7.73
N ARG A 7 -7.92 9.77 7.94
CA ARG A 7 -9.09 10.14 7.12
C ARG A 7 -8.65 10.63 5.74
N VAL A 8 -9.50 10.38 4.75
CA VAL A 8 -9.34 10.82 3.36
C VAL A 8 -10.59 11.59 2.94
N ALA A 9 -10.42 12.76 2.34
CA ALA A 9 -11.54 13.57 1.86
C ALA A 9 -12.36 12.81 0.81
N GLY A 10 -13.69 12.89 0.91
CA GLY A 10 -14.61 12.23 -0.03
C GLY A 10 -14.71 10.71 0.10
N LEU A 11 -14.15 10.10 1.15
CA LEU A 11 -14.20 8.65 1.36
C LEU A 11 -14.63 8.29 2.79
N SER A 12 -15.82 7.70 2.92
CA SER A 12 -16.26 7.11 4.18
C SER A 12 -15.80 5.65 4.31
N GLU A 13 -15.67 5.17 5.55
CA GLU A 13 -15.32 3.77 5.84
C GLU A 13 -16.31 2.80 5.20
N ILE A 14 -17.61 3.10 5.25
CA ILE A 14 -18.67 2.30 4.63
C ILE A 14 -18.53 2.27 3.11
N ALA A 15 -18.25 3.42 2.48
CA ALA A 15 -18.04 3.48 1.03
C ALA A 15 -16.82 2.66 0.61
N LEU A 16 -15.73 2.73 1.37
CA LEU A 16 -14.55 1.91 1.13
C LEU A 16 -14.83 0.42 1.35
N ALA A 17 -15.52 0.03 2.42
CA ALA A 17 -15.86 -1.36 2.69
C ALA A 17 -16.74 -1.97 1.58
N ARG A 18 -17.72 -1.21 1.09
CA ARG A 18 -18.54 -1.59 -0.06
C ARG A 18 -17.70 -1.76 -1.33
N PHE A 19 -16.78 -0.83 -1.59
CA PHE A 19 -15.87 -0.93 -2.73
C PHE A 19 -14.98 -2.16 -2.63
N VAL A 20 -14.32 -2.40 -1.49
CA VAL A 20 -13.45 -3.56 -1.26
C VAL A 20 -14.19 -4.86 -1.50
N THR A 21 -15.44 -4.97 -1.04
CA THR A 21 -16.28 -6.16 -1.27
C THR A 21 -16.54 -6.39 -2.76
N ARG A 22 -16.90 -5.32 -3.50
CA ARG A 22 -17.15 -5.40 -4.95
C ARG A 22 -15.88 -5.74 -5.73
N ALA A 23 -14.78 -5.06 -5.41
CA ALA A 23 -13.50 -5.26 -6.07
C ALA A 23 -12.92 -6.65 -5.79
N GLY A 24 -13.02 -7.17 -4.56
CA GLY A 24 -12.60 -8.53 -4.22
C GLY A 24 -13.36 -9.59 -5.02
N ARG A 25 -14.68 -9.43 -5.18
CA ARG A 25 -15.49 -10.30 -6.05
C ARG A 25 -15.04 -10.22 -7.51
N ALA A 26 -14.81 -9.01 -8.01
CA ALA A 26 -14.37 -8.79 -9.40
C ALA A 26 -12.97 -9.37 -9.67
N ALA A 27 -12.08 -9.32 -8.68
CA ALA A 27 -10.75 -9.93 -8.68
C ALA A 27 -10.76 -11.44 -8.37
N ARG A 28 -11.94 -12.06 -8.19
CA ARG A 28 -12.13 -13.48 -7.88
C ARG A 28 -11.43 -13.95 -6.59
N LEU A 29 -11.24 -13.06 -5.63
CA LEU A 29 -10.71 -13.41 -4.32
C LEU A 29 -11.71 -14.25 -3.53
N ARG A 30 -11.23 -15.35 -2.95
CA ARG A 30 -11.99 -16.18 -2.02
C ARG A 30 -11.68 -15.75 -0.60
N GLY A 31 -12.70 -15.24 0.10
CA GLY A 31 -12.59 -14.79 1.49
C GLY A 31 -12.54 -13.28 1.67
N ALA A 32 -12.50 -12.86 2.93
CA ALA A 32 -12.51 -11.45 3.29
C ALA A 32 -11.14 -10.80 3.06
N VAL A 33 -11.14 -9.56 2.57
CA VAL A 33 -9.97 -8.69 2.53
C VAL A 33 -10.10 -7.66 3.66
N ASN A 34 -9.01 -7.40 4.36
CA ASN A 34 -8.93 -6.26 5.26
C ASN A 34 -8.17 -5.12 4.63
N VAL A 35 -8.61 -3.89 4.88
CA VAL A 35 -7.92 -2.68 4.42
C VAL A 35 -7.62 -1.78 5.61
N LEU A 36 -6.36 -1.38 5.73
CA LEU A 36 -5.91 -0.33 6.66
C LEU A 36 -5.55 0.93 5.88
N LEU A 37 -6.23 2.04 6.20
CA LEU A 37 -5.82 3.37 5.76
C LEU A 37 -5.03 4.05 6.86
N THR A 38 -3.77 4.40 6.58
CA THR A 38 -2.89 5.00 7.58
C THR A 38 -1.89 6.01 6.98
N SER A 39 -0.93 6.50 7.78
CA SER A 39 0.06 7.50 7.40
C SER A 39 1.27 6.91 6.65
N ASN A 40 2.09 7.78 6.05
CA ASN A 40 3.39 7.42 5.48
C ASN A 40 4.35 6.82 6.51
N SER A 41 4.33 7.35 7.74
CA SER A 41 5.19 6.86 8.82
C SER A 41 4.87 5.43 9.23
N GLU A 42 3.58 5.08 9.34
CA GLU A 42 3.15 3.71 9.60
C GLU A 42 3.47 2.78 8.43
N LEU A 43 3.21 3.21 7.18
CA LEU A 43 3.56 2.42 5.99
C LEU A 43 5.08 2.18 5.87
N ARG A 44 5.92 3.18 6.16
CA ARG A 44 7.38 3.03 6.21
C ARG A 44 7.81 2.02 7.27
N ALA A 45 7.21 2.08 8.47
CA ALA A 45 7.49 1.13 9.53
C ALA A 45 7.11 -0.31 9.13
N LEU A 46 5.96 -0.48 8.47
CA LEU A 46 5.54 -1.77 7.91
C LEU A 46 6.49 -2.26 6.82
N ASN A 47 6.87 -1.39 5.88
CA ASN A 47 7.78 -1.73 4.78
C ASN A 47 9.17 -2.13 5.31
N SER A 48 9.67 -1.43 6.33
CA SER A 48 10.92 -1.78 7.02
C SER A 48 10.80 -3.14 7.70
N ARG A 49 9.75 -3.35 8.49
CA ARG A 49 9.53 -4.58 9.26
C ARG A 49 9.38 -5.83 8.38
N PHE A 50 8.61 -5.73 7.31
CA PHE A 50 8.22 -6.92 6.52
C PHE A 50 9.02 -7.10 5.24
N ARG A 51 9.67 -6.05 4.73
CA ARG A 51 10.45 -6.09 3.50
C ARG A 51 11.89 -5.63 3.66
N GLY A 52 12.30 -5.20 4.85
CA GLY A 52 13.63 -4.64 5.10
C GLY A 52 13.87 -3.31 4.39
N LYS A 53 12.82 -2.63 3.92
CA LYS A 53 12.92 -1.38 3.17
C LYS A 53 12.46 -0.19 4.02
N ASP A 54 13.42 0.59 4.49
CA ASP A 54 13.15 1.76 5.33
C ASP A 54 12.75 3.01 4.52
N ARG A 55 11.70 2.88 3.72
CA ARG A 55 11.11 3.98 2.94
C ARG A 55 9.58 3.87 2.91
N PRO A 56 8.86 5.00 2.82
CA PRO A 56 7.41 4.97 2.62
C PRO A 56 7.07 4.33 1.26
N THR A 57 5.84 3.81 1.17
CA THR A 57 5.25 3.23 -0.03
C THR A 57 3.76 3.51 0.01
N ASP A 58 3.12 3.58 -1.16
CA ASP A 58 1.70 3.90 -1.28
C ASP A 58 0.80 2.76 -0.79
N VAL A 59 1.15 1.51 -1.08
CA VAL A 59 0.41 0.33 -0.63
C VAL A 59 1.32 -0.91 -0.41
N LEU A 60 0.93 -1.72 0.57
CA LEU A 60 1.49 -3.05 0.86
C LEU A 60 0.38 -4.08 0.88
N SER A 61 0.66 -5.28 0.34
CA SER A 61 -0.28 -6.40 0.36
C SER A 61 0.32 -7.59 1.11
N PHE A 62 -0.47 -8.16 2.00
CA PHE A 62 -0.10 -9.26 2.88
C PHE A 62 -1.01 -10.46 2.58
N PRO A 63 -0.55 -11.44 1.79
CA PRO A 63 -1.32 -12.66 1.53
C PRO A 63 -1.60 -13.42 2.84
N PRO A 64 -2.67 -14.23 2.89
CA PRO A 64 -3.01 -14.97 4.09
C PRO A 64 -1.91 -15.98 4.41
N LEU A 65 -1.72 -16.26 5.70
CA LEU A 65 -0.83 -17.34 6.11
C LEU A 65 -1.43 -18.67 5.64
N PHE A 66 -0.56 -19.59 5.21
CA PHE A 66 -0.95 -20.95 4.83
C PHE A 66 -1.75 -21.60 5.97
N GLY A 67 -2.89 -22.22 5.63
CA GLY A 67 -3.75 -22.91 6.59
C GLY A 67 -4.89 -22.08 7.19
N VAL A 68 -4.92 -20.76 6.96
CA VAL A 68 -6.14 -19.97 7.14
C VAL A 68 -7.00 -20.28 5.91
N GLY A 69 -8.04 -21.11 6.06
CA GLY A 69 -8.85 -21.60 4.93
C GLY A 69 -9.45 -20.48 4.05
N ASN A 70 -10.22 -20.85 3.02
CA ASN A 70 -10.78 -19.96 1.98
C ASN A 70 -11.66 -18.78 2.47
N ALA A 71 -11.76 -18.54 3.78
CA ALA A 71 -12.51 -17.46 4.41
C ALA A 71 -11.74 -16.13 4.50
N PHE A 72 -10.41 -16.11 4.33
CA PHE A 72 -9.60 -14.91 4.42
C PHE A 72 -8.59 -14.79 3.26
N ALA A 73 -8.68 -13.67 2.54
CA ALA A 73 -7.89 -13.41 1.33
C ALA A 73 -6.64 -12.55 1.58
N GLY A 74 -6.50 -11.93 2.76
CA GLY A 74 -5.32 -11.15 3.13
C GLY A 74 -5.62 -9.72 3.61
N ASP A 75 -4.54 -9.00 3.94
CA ASP A 75 -4.58 -7.60 4.38
C ASP A 75 -3.96 -6.69 3.30
N VAL A 76 -4.50 -5.48 3.15
CA VAL A 76 -3.94 -4.39 2.35
C VAL A 76 -3.75 -3.17 3.24
N ALA A 77 -2.56 -2.59 3.25
CA ALA A 77 -2.27 -1.34 3.98
C ALA A 77 -1.95 -0.23 2.99
N ILE A 78 -2.63 0.91 3.10
CA ILE A 78 -2.54 2.03 2.15
C ILE A 78 -2.17 3.30 2.89
N SER A 79 -1.22 4.06 2.35
CA SER A 79 -0.92 5.40 2.81
C SER A 79 -1.93 6.41 2.24
N ALA A 80 -2.71 7.02 3.14
CA ALA A 80 -3.62 8.11 2.81
C ALA A 80 -2.89 9.38 2.31
N GLU A 81 -1.66 9.60 2.77
CA GLU A 81 -0.87 10.79 2.44
C GLU A 81 -0.26 10.69 1.04
N MET A 82 0.31 9.52 0.70
CA MET A 82 0.76 9.26 -0.67
C MET A 82 -0.40 9.19 -1.64
N ALA A 83 -1.53 8.58 -1.25
CA ALA A 83 -2.73 8.59 -2.09
C ALA A 83 -3.21 10.02 -2.39
N ALA A 84 -3.27 10.89 -1.37
CA ALA A 84 -3.65 12.29 -1.60
C ALA A 84 -2.66 13.05 -2.50
N HIS A 85 -1.36 12.75 -2.38
CA HIS A 85 -0.34 13.32 -3.25
C HIS A 85 -0.48 12.85 -4.70
N ASN A 86 -0.60 11.54 -4.92
CA ASN A 86 -0.75 10.94 -6.24
C ASN A 86 -2.03 11.42 -6.94
N ALA A 87 -3.14 11.50 -6.20
CA ALA A 87 -4.40 11.99 -6.71
C ALA A 87 -4.28 13.42 -7.29
N ARG A 88 -3.56 14.32 -6.59
CA ARG A 88 -3.30 15.68 -7.09
C ARG A 88 -2.46 15.68 -8.37
N LEU A 89 -1.42 14.86 -8.43
CA LEU A 89 -0.56 14.78 -9.61
C LEU A 89 -1.29 14.22 -10.84
N LEU A 90 -2.24 13.32 -10.62
CA LEU A 90 -2.96 12.59 -11.68
C LEU A 90 -4.31 13.21 -12.03
N GLY A 91 -4.72 14.27 -11.32
CA GLY A 91 -5.95 15.00 -11.62
C GLY A 91 -7.24 14.28 -11.21
N HIS A 92 -7.18 13.39 -10.21
CA HIS A 92 -8.37 12.71 -9.66
C HIS A 92 -8.48 12.88 -8.14
N SER A 93 -9.57 12.40 -7.54
CA SER A 93 -9.81 12.56 -6.11
C SER A 93 -8.97 11.59 -5.26
N PRO A 94 -8.56 11.97 -4.03
CA PRO A 94 -7.93 11.04 -3.10
C PRO A 94 -8.76 9.78 -2.84
N ALA A 95 -10.09 9.90 -2.86
CA ALA A 95 -11.01 8.77 -2.72
C ALA A 95 -10.89 7.76 -3.87
N GLU A 96 -10.71 8.23 -5.10
CA GLU A 96 -10.45 7.37 -6.27
C GLU A 96 -9.07 6.71 -6.16
N GLU A 97 -8.04 7.46 -5.78
CA GLU A 97 -6.69 6.90 -5.62
C GLU A 97 -6.65 5.79 -4.56
N ILE A 98 -7.36 5.94 -3.44
CA ILE A 98 -7.47 4.86 -2.45
C ILE A 98 -8.15 3.62 -3.04
N LYS A 99 -9.20 3.78 -3.85
CA LYS A 99 -9.89 2.64 -4.49
C LYS A 99 -8.98 1.94 -5.50
N ILE A 100 -8.17 2.71 -6.23
CA ILE A 100 -7.15 2.21 -7.15
C ILE A 100 -6.11 1.39 -6.40
N LEU A 101 -5.52 1.96 -5.34
CA LEU A 101 -4.52 1.29 -4.50
C LEU A 101 -5.08 0.02 -3.85
N ALA A 102 -6.34 0.05 -3.40
CA ALA A 102 -7.01 -1.12 -2.85
C ALA A 102 -7.21 -2.22 -3.91
N LEU A 103 -7.68 -1.87 -5.12
CA LEU A 103 -7.81 -2.82 -6.23
C LEU A 103 -6.47 -3.45 -6.60
N HIS A 104 -5.44 -2.62 -6.73
CA HIS A 104 -4.09 -3.08 -7.05
C HIS A 104 -3.56 -4.03 -5.97
N GLY A 105 -3.72 -3.69 -4.68
CA GLY A 105 -3.34 -4.57 -3.59
C GLY A 105 -4.11 -5.90 -3.59
N MET A 106 -5.41 -5.86 -3.90
CA MET A 106 -6.22 -7.07 -4.05
C MET A 106 -5.79 -7.96 -5.22
N LEU A 107 -5.29 -7.40 -6.31
CA LEU A 107 -4.73 -8.19 -7.41
C LEU A 107 -3.45 -8.93 -6.98
N HIS A 108 -2.61 -8.30 -6.15
CA HIS A 108 -1.50 -9.03 -5.53
C HIS A 108 -1.97 -10.17 -4.62
N LEU A 109 -3.03 -9.95 -3.84
CA LEU A 109 -3.63 -11.03 -3.04
C LEU A 109 -4.20 -12.17 -3.92
N ALA A 110 -4.61 -11.86 -5.15
CA ALA A 110 -5.09 -12.84 -6.12
C ALA A 110 -3.96 -13.60 -6.84
N GLY A 111 -2.70 -13.28 -6.52
CA GLY A 111 -1.51 -13.96 -7.06
C GLY A 111 -0.86 -13.27 -8.26
N TYR A 112 -1.37 -12.11 -8.68
CA TYR A 112 -0.72 -11.32 -9.74
C TYR A 112 0.54 -10.63 -9.24
N ASP A 113 1.54 -10.49 -10.13
CA ASP A 113 2.83 -9.88 -9.83
C ASP A 113 3.32 -9.03 -11.00
N HIS A 114 2.98 -7.75 -11.01
CA HIS A 114 3.35 -6.82 -12.08
C HIS A 114 4.87 -6.61 -12.25
N GLU A 115 5.70 -7.00 -11.28
CA GLU A 115 7.16 -6.92 -11.44
C GLU A 115 7.73 -8.10 -12.24
N ARG A 116 6.96 -9.20 -12.35
CA ARG A 116 7.42 -10.48 -12.90
C ARG A 116 6.53 -11.04 -14.02
N ASP A 117 5.32 -10.53 -14.15
CA ASP A 117 4.40 -10.93 -15.21
C ASP A 117 4.67 -10.20 -16.52
N HIS A 118 4.03 -10.67 -17.59
CA HIS A 118 4.12 -10.09 -18.93
C HIS A 118 3.02 -9.03 -19.18
N GLY A 119 2.64 -8.26 -18.15
CA GLY A 119 1.58 -7.26 -18.21
C GLY A 119 0.17 -7.82 -17.94
N GLU A 120 0.06 -9.05 -17.45
CA GLU A 120 -1.23 -9.68 -17.12
C GLU A 120 -1.97 -8.91 -16.02
N MET A 121 -1.25 -8.51 -14.97
CA MET A 121 -1.81 -7.67 -13.91
C MET A 121 -2.22 -6.30 -14.47
N ALA A 122 -1.45 -5.73 -15.39
CA ALA A 122 -1.76 -4.43 -16.01
C ALA A 122 -3.10 -4.48 -16.75
N HIS A 123 -3.26 -5.47 -17.63
CA HIS A 123 -4.48 -5.66 -18.39
C HIS A 123 -5.68 -5.98 -17.48
N THR A 124 -5.46 -6.80 -16.45
CA THR A 124 -6.49 -7.14 -15.47
C THR A 124 -6.90 -5.91 -14.65
N GLU A 125 -5.95 -5.11 -14.19
CA GLU A 125 -6.22 -3.87 -13.45
C GLU A 125 -7.03 -2.91 -14.32
N GLU A 126 -6.61 -2.66 -15.56
CA GLU A 126 -7.32 -1.79 -16.49
C GLU A 126 -8.78 -2.24 -16.71
N ARG A 127 -8.99 -3.53 -17.00
CA ARG A 127 -10.32 -4.11 -17.20
C ARG A 127 -11.20 -3.94 -15.97
N LEU A 128 -10.66 -4.22 -14.78
CA LEU A 128 -11.41 -4.12 -13.53
C LEU A 128 -11.70 -2.68 -13.13
N ARG A 129 -10.79 -1.74 -13.39
CA ARG A 129 -11.02 -0.30 -13.18
C ARG A 129 -12.17 0.21 -14.02
N LYS A 130 -12.21 -0.15 -15.31
CA LYS A 130 -13.33 0.20 -16.20
C LYS A 130 -14.65 -0.37 -15.66
N ALA A 131 -14.68 -1.65 -15.30
CA ALA A 131 -15.88 -2.28 -14.73
C ALA A 131 -16.31 -1.65 -13.38
N LEU A 132 -15.37 -1.13 -12.59
CA LEU A 132 -15.62 -0.50 -11.30
C LEU A 132 -15.77 1.03 -11.38
N HIS A 133 -15.72 1.61 -12.59
CA HIS A 133 -15.82 3.05 -12.85
C HIS A 133 -14.75 3.86 -12.09
N LEU A 134 -13.49 3.45 -12.22
CA LEU A 134 -12.31 4.14 -11.69
C LEU A 134 -11.50 4.81 -12.82
N PRO A 135 -10.73 5.89 -12.55
CA PRO A 135 -9.96 6.65 -13.57
C PRO A 135 -8.74 5.86 -14.12
N VAL A 136 -7.60 6.48 -14.50
CA VAL A 136 -6.37 5.79 -14.99
C VAL A 136 -5.41 5.40 -13.86
N GLY A 137 -4.62 4.33 -14.05
CA GLY A 137 -4.06 3.52 -12.97
C GLY A 137 -2.57 3.50 -12.71
N LEU A 138 -2.22 2.58 -11.82
CA LEU A 138 -0.92 2.52 -11.15
C LEU A 138 0.18 1.97 -12.04
N ILE A 139 -0.15 0.95 -12.84
CA ILE A 139 0.80 0.30 -13.74
C ILE A 139 1.13 1.17 -14.96
N ASP A 140 0.26 2.10 -15.34
CA ASP A 140 0.59 3.12 -16.34
C ASP A 140 1.67 4.10 -15.82
N ARG A 141 1.88 4.20 -14.50
CA ARG A 141 2.88 5.07 -13.86
C ARG A 141 4.31 4.54 -13.97
N SER A 142 4.50 3.22 -13.94
CA SER A 142 5.84 2.62 -14.00
C SER A 142 6.42 2.56 -15.41
N ARG A 143 5.64 2.94 -16.44
CA ARG A 143 6.04 2.95 -17.85
C ARG A 143 6.51 4.31 -18.37
N GLN A 144 6.46 5.39 -17.58
CA GLN A 144 7.08 6.67 -17.97
C GLN A 144 8.54 6.74 -17.44
N PRO A 145 9.53 7.05 -18.30
CA PRO A 145 10.89 7.32 -17.83
C PRO A 145 10.88 8.58 -16.96
N GLU A 146 11.70 8.58 -15.91
CA GLU A 146 11.87 9.74 -15.02
C GLU A 146 12.03 11.01 -15.85
N VAL A 147 11.10 11.95 -15.67
CA VAL A 147 11.16 13.24 -16.34
C VAL A 147 12.39 13.96 -15.80
N ALA A 148 13.42 14.05 -16.63
CA ALA A 148 14.69 14.68 -16.36
C ALA A 148 14.47 16.13 -15.90
N GLY A 149 14.71 16.38 -14.60
CA GLY A 149 14.80 17.72 -14.05
C GLY A 149 16.01 18.45 -14.62
N ALA A 150 15.76 19.46 -15.44
CA ALA A 150 16.76 20.39 -15.92
C ALA A 150 17.31 21.27 -14.76
N GLY A 151 18.56 20.98 -14.39
CA GLY A 151 19.63 21.84 -13.91
C GLY A 151 19.38 23.12 -13.08
N ARG A 152 20.12 23.24 -11.96
CA ARG A 152 21.27 24.17 -11.86
C ARG A 152 22.13 23.93 -10.60
N LYS A 153 23.44 23.99 -10.82
CA LYS A 153 24.55 23.81 -9.87
C LYS A 153 24.66 24.97 -8.88
N ALA A 154 25.03 24.69 -7.63
CA ALA A 154 25.97 25.52 -6.86
C ALA A 154 26.65 24.70 -5.75
N ARG A 155 27.94 24.98 -5.53
CA ARG A 155 28.94 24.19 -4.81
C ARG A 155 28.95 24.47 -3.30
N SER A 156 29.43 23.49 -2.53
CA SER A 156 29.79 23.56 -1.09
C SER A 156 30.93 24.55 -0.78
N PRO A 157 31.21 24.82 0.51
CA PRO A 157 32.31 24.07 1.14
C PRO A 157 32.03 23.57 2.57
N VAL A 158 32.96 22.71 2.98
CA VAL A 158 33.07 21.79 4.14
C VAL A 158 33.48 22.50 5.43
N THR A 159 33.00 22.03 6.60
CA THR A 159 33.86 21.91 7.81
C THR A 159 33.47 20.73 8.73
N THR A 160 34.53 20.05 9.14
CA THR A 160 34.79 18.94 10.08
C THR A 160 34.20 19.07 11.50
N MET A 161 33.78 17.97 12.14
CA MET A 161 34.45 17.28 13.28
C MET A 161 33.52 16.51 14.28
N GLN A 162 33.81 15.21 14.43
CA GLN A 162 33.85 14.33 15.63
C GLN A 162 32.69 14.15 16.66
N ARG A 163 32.25 12.87 16.71
CA ARG A 163 32.17 11.92 17.86
C ARG A 163 31.14 12.07 19.01
N LYS A 164 30.45 10.92 19.23
CA LYS A 164 30.22 10.12 20.48
C LYS A 164 28.77 9.96 21.01
N SER A 165 28.40 8.67 21.05
CA SER A 165 27.76 7.91 22.13
C SER A 165 26.22 7.92 22.35
N ALA A 166 25.67 6.72 22.09
CA ALA A 166 24.62 5.96 22.78
C ALA A 166 23.75 6.61 23.88
N ARG A 167 22.43 6.39 23.78
CA ARG A 167 21.59 5.94 24.91
C ARG A 167 20.31 5.23 24.45
N LYS A 168 20.11 4.03 25.02
CA LYS A 168 18.89 3.22 25.07
C LYS A 168 17.69 4.03 25.58
N ARG A 169 16.51 3.85 24.97
CA ARG A 169 15.21 3.97 25.67
C ARG A 169 14.25 2.86 25.25
N VAL A 170 13.63 2.31 26.28
CA VAL A 170 12.72 1.16 26.32
C VAL A 170 11.31 1.62 25.91
N ALA A 171 10.62 0.84 25.08
CA ALA A 171 9.21 1.07 24.75
C ALA A 171 8.29 0.31 25.73
N PRO A 172 7.16 0.90 26.18
CA PRO A 172 6.21 0.23 27.07
C PRO A 172 5.29 -0.73 26.29
N PRO A 173 4.68 -1.73 26.95
CA PRO A 173 3.78 -2.66 26.30
C PRO A 173 2.38 -2.05 26.18
N LEU A 174 1.79 -2.07 24.99
CA LEU A 174 0.35 -1.83 24.82
C LEU A 174 -0.35 -3.18 24.63
N SER A 175 -1.05 -3.55 25.70
CA SER A 175 -2.07 -4.60 25.77
C SER A 175 -3.34 -4.14 25.04
N SER A 176 -3.85 -4.97 24.13
CA SER A 176 -5.26 -5.41 24.05
C SER A 176 -5.63 -5.94 22.64
N SER A 177 -5.80 -7.25 22.59
CA SER A 177 -6.93 -7.97 21.98
C SER A 177 -7.33 -7.68 20.52
N HIS A 178 -6.75 -8.50 19.64
CA HIS A 178 -7.40 -9.19 18.50
C HIS A 178 -8.30 -8.38 17.54
N LYS A 179 -7.79 -8.16 16.31
CA LYS A 179 -8.50 -8.37 15.01
C LYS A 179 -7.71 -7.90 13.76
N PHE A 180 -6.42 -7.60 13.86
CA PHE A 180 -5.61 -7.19 12.70
C PHE A 180 -4.37 -8.08 12.57
N SER A 181 -4.30 -8.88 11.50
CA SER A 181 -3.30 -9.96 11.34
C SER A 181 -1.90 -9.48 10.98
N ILE A 182 -1.71 -8.19 10.68
CA ILE A 182 -0.38 -7.57 10.51
C ILE A 182 0.52 -7.84 11.73
N ALA A 183 -0.04 -8.10 12.91
CA ALA A 183 0.74 -8.37 14.12
C ALA A 183 1.24 -9.82 14.30
N ARG A 184 0.79 -10.83 13.52
CA ARG A 184 1.09 -12.26 13.81
C ARG A 184 2.06 -12.98 12.87
N ALA A 185 2.64 -12.31 11.87
CA ALA A 185 3.64 -12.94 11.01
C ALA A 185 5.05 -12.88 11.64
N ALA A 186 5.34 -13.85 12.50
CA ALA A 186 6.71 -14.33 12.76
C ALA A 186 7.17 -15.35 11.68
N GLY A 187 6.36 -15.56 10.63
CA GLY A 187 6.68 -16.39 9.47
C GLY A 187 6.90 -15.52 8.23
N LYS A 188 7.91 -15.88 7.43
CA LYS A 188 8.32 -15.26 6.16
C LYS A 188 7.22 -15.35 5.07
N GLY A 189 6.07 -14.70 5.27
CA GLY A 189 5.08 -14.49 4.23
C GLY A 189 5.60 -13.46 3.21
N ARG A 190 5.46 -13.71 1.91
CA ARG A 190 5.89 -12.77 0.86
C ARG A 190 5.03 -11.51 0.93
N VAL A 191 5.64 -10.37 1.28
CA VAL A 191 4.97 -9.06 1.21
C VAL A 191 5.32 -8.40 -0.11
N THR A 192 4.30 -8.15 -0.93
CA THR A 192 4.45 -7.48 -2.23
C THR A 192 4.19 -5.97 -2.09
N GLN A 193 4.81 -5.19 -2.96
CA GLN A 193 4.80 -3.74 -2.93
C GLN A 193 4.46 -3.19 -4.30
N VAL A 194 3.94 -1.99 -4.25
CA VAL A 194 3.71 -1.09 -5.36
C VAL A 194 4.67 0.08 -5.20
N ARG A 195 5.35 0.48 -6.28
CA ARG A 195 6.52 1.37 -6.23
C ARG A 195 6.27 2.71 -5.53
#